data_AF-A0A221CAQ6-F1
#
_entry.id   AF-A0A221CAQ6-F1
#
_cell.length_a   1.000
_cell.length_b   1.000
_cell.length_c   1.000
_cell.angle_alpha   90.00
_cell.angle_beta   90.00
_cell.angle_gamma   90.00
#
_symmetry.space_group_name_H-M   'P 1'
#
loop_
_entity.id
_entity.type
_entity.pdbx_description
1 polymer ?
#
loop_
_entity_poly.entity_id
_entity_poly.type
_entity_poly.pdbx_seq_one_letter_code
_entity_poly.pdbx_strand_id
1 'polypeptide(L)'
;FLNHNINSLIRQVEKVRDQALVFVTESYNVAKIKFDEYKVKKPITKQRRTFQIPGYTIPIVNIETSPLTVEMFPFGYVIPKEINTPNFTILGSGFSVPSYNLVLPFLELPVLHVPKFLEISLPELKALNIPRNIFIPALGNITYDFSFKSSI
;
A
#
# COMPACT_ATOMS: atom_id res chain seq x y z
N PHE A 1 13.70 -27.05 -27.80
CA PHE A 1 13.33 -27.04 -26.37
C PHE A 1 13.31 -25.64 -25.77
N LEU A 2 14.44 -24.92 -25.71
CA LEU A 2 14.53 -23.62 -25.01
C LEU A 2 13.54 -22.55 -25.53
N ASN A 3 13.41 -22.40 -26.85
CA ASN A 3 12.47 -21.44 -27.46
C ASN A 3 10.98 -21.73 -27.14
N HIS A 4 10.62 -23.02 -27.04
CA HIS A 4 9.26 -23.43 -26.70
C HIS A 4 8.91 -23.07 -25.25
N ASN A 5 9.86 -23.24 -24.33
CA ASN A 5 9.69 -22.89 -22.92
C ASN A 5 9.58 -21.37 -22.71
N ILE A 6 10.35 -20.58 -23.46
CA ILE A 6 10.27 -19.10 -23.43
C ILE A 6 8.89 -18.63 -23.91
N ASN A 7 8.39 -19.15 -25.02
CA ASN A 7 7.05 -18.80 -25.51
C ASN A 7 5.94 -19.22 -24.53
N SER A 8 6.10 -20.37 -23.87
CA SER A 8 5.17 -20.81 -22.81
C SER A 8 5.17 -19.84 -21.62
N LEU A 9 6.34 -19.38 -21.19
CA LEU A 9 6.49 -18.39 -20.12
C LEU A 9 5.83 -17.05 -20.48
N ILE A 10 6.09 -16.54 -21.69
CA ILE A 10 5.48 -15.29 -22.19
C ILE A 10 3.95 -15.38 -22.11
N ARG A 11 3.37 -16.49 -22.61
CA ARG A 11 1.93 -16.71 -22.57
C ARG A 11 1.37 -16.76 -21.13
N GLN A 12 2.10 -17.34 -20.18
CA GLN A 12 1.68 -17.35 -18.78
C GLN A 12 1.68 -15.94 -18.17
N VAL A 13 2.71 -15.14 -18.48
CA VAL A 13 2.80 -13.76 -18.00
C VAL A 13 1.68 -12.91 -18.59
N GLU A 14 1.37 -13.05 -19.88
CA GLU A 14 0.23 -12.37 -20.52
C GLU A 14 -1.09 -12.72 -19.82
N LYS A 15 -1.31 -14.00 -19.53
CA LYS A 15 -2.52 -14.45 -18.81
C LYS A 15 -2.62 -13.84 -17.41
N VAL A 16 -1.52 -13.84 -16.64
CA VAL A 16 -1.49 -13.26 -15.29
C VAL A 16 -1.72 -11.75 -15.33
N ARG A 17 -1.12 -11.06 -16.31
CA ARG A 17 -1.35 -9.62 -16.54
C ARG A 17 -2.82 -9.33 -16.79
N ASP A 18 -3.45 -10.06 -17.69
CA ASP A 18 -4.85 -9.82 -18.06
C ASP A 18 -5.78 -10.07 -16.85
N GLN A 19 -5.50 -11.11 -16.06
CA GLN A 19 -6.20 -11.36 -14.80
C GLN A 19 -6.00 -10.25 -13.76
N ALA A 20 -4.77 -9.74 -13.62
CA ALA A 20 -4.48 -8.65 -12.71
C ALA A 20 -5.21 -7.35 -13.11
N LEU A 21 -5.28 -7.05 -14.41
CA LEU A 21 -6.02 -5.88 -14.92
C LEU A 21 -7.52 -5.97 -14.62
N VAL A 22 -8.12 -7.15 -14.81
CA VAL A 22 -9.52 -7.40 -14.42
C VAL A 22 -9.70 -7.21 -12.93
N PHE A 23 -8.85 -7.83 -12.10
CA PHE A 23 -8.94 -7.73 -10.64
C PHE A 23 -8.84 -6.29 -10.13
N VAL A 24 -7.87 -5.51 -10.64
CA VAL A 24 -7.70 -4.09 -10.27
C VAL A 24 -8.91 -3.26 -10.70
N THR A 25 -9.42 -3.49 -11.91
CA THR A 25 -10.56 -2.75 -12.45
C THR A 25 -11.84 -3.04 -11.67
N GLU A 26 -12.14 -4.31 -11.40
CA GLU A 26 -13.30 -4.72 -10.60
C GLU A 26 -13.20 -4.19 -9.16
N SER A 27 -12.04 -4.34 -8.52
CA SER A 27 -11.81 -3.84 -7.16
C SER A 27 -12.02 -2.33 -7.07
N TYR A 28 -11.50 -1.58 -8.05
CA TYR A 28 -11.70 -0.14 -8.13
C TYR A 28 -13.17 0.22 -8.33
N ASN A 29 -13.87 -0.45 -9.26
CA ASN A 29 -15.29 -0.19 -9.51
C ASN A 29 -16.15 -0.46 -8.26
N VAL A 30 -15.89 -1.56 -7.55
CA VAL A 30 -16.56 -1.89 -6.28
C VAL A 30 -16.26 -0.83 -5.21
N ALA A 31 -15.01 -0.41 -5.06
CA ALA A 31 -14.63 0.64 -4.11
C ALA A 31 -15.29 1.98 -4.45
N LYS A 32 -15.34 2.32 -5.74
CA LYS A 32 -15.98 3.54 -6.25
C LYS A 32 -17.47 3.56 -5.99
N ILE A 33 -18.18 2.46 -6.29
CA ILE A 33 -19.62 2.35 -5.99
C ILE A 33 -19.88 2.55 -4.49
N LYS A 34 -19.12 1.87 -3.62
CA LYS A 34 -19.27 2.04 -2.16
C LYS A 34 -18.99 3.48 -1.73
N PHE A 35 -17.92 4.07 -2.24
CA PHE A 35 -17.55 5.46 -1.95
C PHE A 35 -18.60 6.46 -2.43
N ASP A 36 -19.13 6.28 -3.64
CA ASP A 36 -20.20 7.11 -4.20
C ASP A 36 -21.50 6.92 -3.42
N GLU A 37 -21.84 5.70 -3.01
CA GLU A 37 -22.95 5.46 -2.07
C GLU A 37 -22.77 6.25 -0.78
N TYR A 38 -21.56 6.29 -0.20
CA TYR A 38 -21.30 7.09 1.00
C TYR A 38 -21.37 8.60 0.74
N LYS A 39 -20.99 9.09 -0.44
CA LYS A 39 -21.13 10.50 -0.83
C LYS A 39 -22.60 10.90 -1.08
N VAL A 40 -23.37 10.03 -1.76
CA VAL A 40 -24.74 10.30 -2.23
C VAL A 40 -25.76 10.03 -1.12
N LYS A 41 -25.58 9.00 -0.30
CA LYS A 41 -26.25 8.87 1.00
C LYS A 41 -25.69 9.96 1.91
N LYS A 42 -26.06 11.22 1.69
CA LYS A 42 -26.06 12.21 2.77
C LYS A 42 -26.75 11.51 3.94
N PRO A 43 -26.11 11.33 5.10
CA PRO A 43 -26.72 10.58 6.18
C PRO A 43 -28.01 11.30 6.55
N ILE A 44 -29.14 10.70 6.18
CA ILE A 44 -30.49 11.21 6.44
C ILE A 44 -30.74 11.27 7.97
N THR A 45 -29.86 10.65 8.76
CA THR A 45 -29.74 10.75 10.21
C THR A 45 -28.37 11.35 10.61
N LYS A 46 -28.23 12.67 10.45
CA LYS A 46 -27.07 13.44 10.93
C LYS A 46 -27.05 13.51 12.46
N GLN A 47 -26.26 12.67 13.11
CA GLN A 47 -25.59 13.14 14.32
C GLN A 47 -24.12 13.31 13.94
N ARG A 48 -23.63 14.55 13.90
CA ARG A 48 -22.18 14.77 14.00
C ARG A 48 -21.77 14.08 15.29
N ARG A 49 -20.97 13.02 15.18
CA ARG A 49 -20.53 12.25 16.35
C ARG A 49 -19.29 12.93 16.88
N THR A 50 -19.55 13.86 17.78
CA THR A 50 -18.52 14.55 18.53
C THR A 50 -18.27 13.76 19.80
N PHE A 51 -17.04 13.26 19.96
CA PHE A 51 -16.58 12.69 21.20
C PHE A 51 -15.85 13.77 21.98
N GLN A 52 -16.24 13.93 23.24
CA GLN A 52 -15.50 14.75 24.18
C GLN A 52 -14.75 13.82 25.11
N ILE A 53 -13.42 13.93 25.11
CA ILE A 53 -12.59 13.27 26.12
C ILE A 53 -12.43 14.28 27.24
N PRO A 54 -12.93 13.99 28.46
CA PRO A 54 -12.87 14.94 29.56
C PRO A 54 -11.41 15.22 29.93
N GLY A 55 -11.17 16.44 30.38
CA GLY A 55 -9.87 16.82 30.93
C GLY A 55 -9.54 16.00 32.18
N TYR A 56 -8.28 15.64 32.34
CA TYR A 56 -7.77 14.94 33.51
C TYR A 56 -6.43 15.53 33.97
N THR A 57 -6.18 15.47 35.26
CA THR A 57 -4.91 15.92 35.87
C THR A 57 -3.98 14.73 36.02
N ILE A 58 -2.78 14.80 35.47
CA ILE A 58 -1.75 13.77 35.68
C ILE A 58 -1.03 14.10 37.00
N PRO A 59 -1.24 13.33 38.09
CA PRO A 59 -0.84 13.72 39.45
C PRO A 59 0.68 13.76 39.66
N ILE A 60 1.47 13.04 38.86
CA ILE A 60 2.94 13.01 38.99
C ILE A 60 3.58 14.32 38.50
N VAL A 61 2.93 15.01 37.56
CA VAL A 61 3.49 16.18 36.85
C VAL A 61 2.57 17.40 36.88
N ASN A 62 1.46 17.35 37.63
CA ASN A 62 0.45 18.41 37.74
C ASN A 62 0.01 19.00 36.40
N ILE A 63 -0.08 18.18 35.36
CA ILE A 63 -0.57 18.63 34.05
C ILE A 63 -2.08 18.57 34.07
N GLU A 64 -2.74 19.72 34.05
CA GLU A 64 -4.17 19.84 33.79
C GLU A 64 -4.40 19.77 32.28
N THR A 65 -4.96 18.65 31.81
CA THR A 65 -5.36 18.53 30.40
C THR A 65 -6.76 19.08 30.25
N SER A 66 -6.96 19.98 29.29
CA SER A 66 -8.31 20.50 28.96
C SER A 66 -9.06 19.50 28.07
N PRO A 67 -10.41 19.52 28.06
CA PRO A 67 -11.20 18.56 27.28
C PRO A 67 -10.88 18.58 25.77
N LEU A 68 -10.61 17.41 25.20
CA LEU A 68 -10.36 17.23 23.77
C LEU A 68 -11.68 17.01 23.05
N THR A 69 -11.85 17.66 21.89
CA THR A 69 -13.03 17.42 21.04
C THR A 69 -12.60 16.72 19.75
N VAL A 70 -13.24 15.59 19.44
CA VAL A 70 -13.00 14.82 18.22
C VAL A 70 -14.29 14.71 17.42
N GLU A 71 -14.32 15.25 16.21
CA GLU A 71 -15.40 15.02 15.25
C GLU A 71 -15.05 13.80 14.39
N MET A 72 -15.91 12.78 14.38
CA MET A 72 -15.72 11.60 13.53
C MET A 72 -16.33 11.78 12.14
N PHE A 73 -15.78 11.06 11.15
CA PHE A 73 -16.43 10.95 9.85
C PHE A 73 -17.78 10.22 9.95
N PRO A 74 -18.74 10.54 9.06
CA PRO A 74 -20.06 9.91 9.06
C PRO A 74 -20.05 8.42 8.68
N PHE A 75 -18.93 7.89 8.17
CA PHE A 75 -18.80 6.53 7.65
C PHE A 75 -18.02 5.56 8.57
N GLY A 76 -17.56 5.96 9.75
CA GLY A 76 -16.84 5.04 10.66
C GLY A 76 -16.42 5.63 12.01
N TYR A 77 -16.03 4.75 12.94
CA TYR A 77 -15.60 5.11 14.30
C TYR A 77 -14.08 5.20 14.46
N VAL A 78 -13.31 4.88 13.42
CA VAL A 78 -11.85 4.71 13.51
C VAL A 78 -11.08 5.94 13.01
N ILE A 79 -11.67 6.70 12.08
CA ILE A 79 -10.99 7.83 11.44
C ILE A 79 -11.65 9.14 11.88
N PRO A 80 -10.93 10.01 12.61
CA PRO A 80 -11.41 11.33 12.96
C PRO A 80 -11.36 12.26 11.75
N LYS A 81 -12.37 13.11 11.63
CA LYS A 81 -12.44 14.21 10.67
C LYS A 81 -11.71 15.43 11.19
N GLU A 82 -11.91 15.76 12.45
CA GLU A 82 -11.31 16.94 13.07
C GLU A 82 -10.94 16.62 14.52
N ILE A 83 -9.73 16.99 14.92
CA ILE A 83 -9.25 16.90 16.29
C ILE A 83 -8.90 18.30 16.76
N ASN A 84 -9.64 18.76 17.77
CA ASN A 84 -9.40 20.04 18.42
C ASN A 84 -8.75 19.80 19.77
N THR A 85 -7.54 20.33 19.90
CA THR A 85 -6.77 20.24 21.13
C THR A 85 -6.71 21.60 21.81
N PRO A 86 -7.14 21.70 23.06
CA PRO A 86 -7.02 22.94 23.81
C PRO A 86 -5.56 23.22 24.17
N ASN A 87 -5.26 24.48 24.47
CA ASN A 87 -3.97 24.83 25.04
C ASN A 87 -3.84 24.20 26.45
N PHE A 88 -2.61 23.87 26.84
CA PHE A 88 -2.34 23.44 28.22
C PHE A 88 -0.95 23.88 28.64
N THR A 89 -0.76 24.01 29.94
CA THR A 89 0.50 24.42 30.55
C THR A 89 1.03 23.29 31.41
N ILE A 90 2.32 23.02 31.29
CA ILE A 90 2.99 22.05 32.18
C ILE A 90 3.41 22.82 33.43
N LEU A 91 2.66 22.62 34.51
CA LEU A 91 2.85 23.33 35.79
C LEU A 91 4.29 23.15 36.29
N GLY A 92 4.95 24.24 36.68
CA GLY A 92 6.33 24.21 37.19
C GLY A 92 7.45 24.18 36.13
N SER A 93 7.12 24.08 34.84
CA SER A 93 8.13 24.05 33.77
C SER A 93 8.25 25.33 32.93
N GLY A 94 7.24 26.21 33.00
CA GLY A 94 7.14 27.40 32.13
C GLY A 94 6.79 27.09 30.66
N PHE A 95 6.64 25.81 30.29
CA PHE A 95 6.26 25.41 28.95
C PHE A 95 4.74 25.38 28.78
N SER A 96 4.27 26.02 27.71
CA SER A 96 2.87 25.99 27.26
C SER A 96 2.81 25.33 25.89
N VAL A 97 1.87 24.40 25.72
CA VAL A 97 1.54 23.79 24.44
C VAL A 97 0.34 24.56 23.86
N PRO A 98 0.48 25.16 22.66
CA PRO A 98 -0.61 25.89 22.04
C PRO A 98 -1.71 24.93 21.57
N SER A 99 -2.93 25.44 21.46
CA SER A 99 -4.04 24.72 20.86
C SER A 99 -3.77 24.46 19.37
N TYR A 100 -3.99 23.24 18.92
CA TYR A 100 -3.95 22.88 17.50
C TYR A 100 -5.25 22.27 17.03
N ASN A 101 -5.64 22.61 15.80
CA ASN A 101 -6.75 21.99 15.08
C ASN A 101 -6.17 21.14 13.94
N LEU A 102 -6.39 19.83 14.01
CA LEU A 102 -6.03 18.90 12.96
C LEU A 102 -7.28 18.50 12.18
N VAL A 103 -7.40 19.02 10.96
CA VAL A 103 -8.48 18.66 10.02
C VAL A 103 -7.96 17.63 9.03
N LEU A 104 -8.61 16.47 8.97
CA LEU A 104 -8.35 15.48 7.92
C LEU A 104 -9.24 15.80 6.71
N PRO A 105 -8.65 16.06 5.52
CA PRO A 105 -9.46 16.25 4.31
C PRO A 105 -10.25 14.98 4.00
N PHE A 106 -11.41 15.15 3.37
CA PHE A 106 -12.22 14.01 2.95
C PHE A 106 -11.45 13.20 1.91
N LEU A 107 -11.40 11.88 2.08
CA LEU A 107 -10.68 11.00 1.17
C LEU A 107 -11.32 11.07 -0.22
N GLU A 108 -10.54 11.36 -1.26
CA GLU A 108 -11.00 11.32 -2.65
C GLU A 108 -10.40 10.10 -3.36
N LEU A 109 -11.27 9.31 -4.01
CA LEU A 109 -10.77 8.22 -4.85
C LEU A 109 -10.15 8.80 -6.13
N PRO A 110 -8.90 8.44 -6.46
CA PRO A 110 -8.27 8.88 -7.70
C PRO A 110 -9.02 8.33 -8.90
N VAL A 111 -8.96 9.04 -10.03
CA VAL A 111 -9.55 8.57 -11.28
C VAL A 111 -8.68 7.43 -11.83
N LEU A 112 -9.24 6.22 -11.92
CA LEU A 112 -8.53 5.10 -12.54
C LEU A 112 -8.66 5.19 -14.06
N HIS A 113 -7.59 5.58 -14.73
CA HIS A 113 -7.46 5.42 -16.17
C HIS A 113 -6.98 4.00 -16.45
N VAL A 114 -7.92 3.07 -16.68
CA VAL A 114 -7.56 1.72 -17.11
C VAL A 114 -7.03 1.81 -18.54
N PRO A 115 -5.75 1.54 -18.79
CA PRO A 115 -5.25 1.51 -20.15
C PRO A 115 -5.90 0.32 -20.87
N LYS A 116 -6.30 0.50 -22.14
CA LYS A 116 -6.80 -0.60 -22.98
C LYS A 116 -5.77 -1.73 -23.13
N PHE A 117 -4.50 -1.44 -22.87
CA PHE A 117 -3.39 -2.37 -22.91
C PHE A 117 -2.36 -1.99 -21.84
N LEU A 118 -2.03 -2.91 -20.93
CA LEU A 118 -0.90 -2.74 -20.00
C LEU A 118 0.38 -3.18 -20.72
N GLU A 119 1.21 -2.22 -21.13
CA GLU A 119 2.57 -2.50 -21.62
C GLU A 119 3.49 -2.86 -20.45
N ILE A 120 3.33 -4.08 -19.93
CA ILE A 120 4.35 -4.70 -19.08
C ILE A 120 5.30 -5.43 -20.02
N SER A 121 6.39 -4.77 -20.41
CA SER A 121 7.44 -5.42 -21.19
C SER A 121 8.21 -6.37 -20.28
N LEU A 122 8.20 -7.67 -20.61
CA LEU A 122 9.18 -8.60 -20.03
C LEU A 122 10.59 -8.19 -20.47
N PRO A 123 11.60 -8.27 -19.58
CA PRO A 123 12.97 -8.07 -20.00
C PRO A 123 13.32 -9.08 -21.11
N GLU A 124 14.19 -8.67 -22.03
CA GLU A 124 14.63 -9.52 -23.15
C GLU A 124 15.34 -10.77 -22.60
N LEU A 125 14.60 -11.88 -22.51
CA LEU A 125 15.14 -13.18 -22.12
C LEU A 125 15.91 -13.75 -23.30
N LYS A 126 17.19 -13.38 -23.41
CA LYS A 126 18.09 -14.02 -24.36
C LYS A 126 18.23 -15.48 -23.96
N ALA A 127 17.80 -16.37 -24.85
CA ALA A 127 18.13 -17.77 -24.75
C ALA A 127 19.66 -17.88 -24.58
N LEU A 128 20.13 -18.30 -23.40
CA LEU A 128 21.53 -18.67 -23.25
C LEU A 128 21.79 -19.73 -24.31
N ASN A 129 22.63 -19.41 -25.30
CA ASN A 129 23.20 -20.43 -26.16
C ASN A 129 23.83 -21.42 -25.21
N ILE A 130 23.21 -22.61 -25.08
CA ILE A 130 23.78 -23.71 -24.31
C ILE A 130 25.20 -23.84 -24.85
N PRO A 131 26.22 -23.57 -24.03
CA PRO A 131 27.57 -23.52 -24.54
C PRO A 131 27.87 -24.94 -25.04
N ARG A 132 28.09 -25.06 -26.36
CA ARG A 132 28.50 -26.34 -26.98
C ARG A 132 29.90 -26.77 -26.51
N ASN A 133 30.58 -25.89 -25.78
CA ASN A 133 31.94 -26.04 -25.33
C ASN A 133 31.96 -25.80 -23.83
N ILE A 134 32.57 -26.71 -23.08
CA ILE A 134 32.84 -26.51 -21.66
C ILE A 134 34.11 -25.66 -21.55
N PHE A 135 34.03 -24.48 -20.93
CA PHE A 135 35.20 -23.66 -20.65
C PHE A 135 35.81 -24.15 -19.33
N ILE A 136 37.03 -24.68 -19.38
CA ILE A 136 37.80 -25.03 -18.19
C ILE A 136 38.60 -23.79 -17.79
N PRO A 137 38.24 -23.08 -16.70
CA PRO A 137 39.00 -21.92 -16.27
C PRO A 137 40.38 -22.35 -15.75
N ALA A 138 41.40 -21.53 -15.97
CA ALA A 138 42.73 -21.73 -15.40
C ALA A 138 42.71 -21.40 -13.90
N LEU A 139 42.07 -22.24 -13.09
CA LEU A 139 41.95 -22.08 -11.65
C LEU A 139 43.12 -22.80 -10.96
N GLY A 140 44.36 -22.34 -11.21
CA GLY A 140 45.55 -22.86 -10.52
C GLY A 140 45.70 -24.39 -10.56
N ASN A 141 46.24 -24.97 -9.48
CA ASN A 141 46.53 -26.40 -9.35
C ASN A 141 45.30 -27.21 -8.87
N ILE A 142 44.22 -27.24 -9.66
CA ILE A 142 43.04 -28.06 -9.38
C ILE A 142 42.97 -29.18 -10.41
N THR A 143 43.08 -30.42 -9.94
CA THR A 143 42.87 -31.63 -10.75
C THR A 143 41.40 -32.05 -10.63
N TYR A 144 40.72 -32.23 -11.75
CA TYR A 144 39.33 -32.70 -11.79
C TYR A 144 39.17 -33.81 -12.83
N ASP A 145 38.74 -34.99 -12.40
CA ASP A 145 38.42 -36.11 -13.28
C ASP A 145 36.96 -36.03 -13.72
N PHE A 146 36.74 -36.00 -15.03
CA PHE A 146 35.40 -36.12 -15.60
C PHE A 146 35.32 -37.34 -16.52
N SER A 147 34.18 -38.03 -16.48
CA SER A 147 33.87 -39.13 -17.38
C SER A 147 32.63 -38.80 -18.18
N PHE A 148 32.68 -39.06 -19.49
CA PHE A 148 31.53 -38.89 -20.37
C PHE A 148 31.03 -40.26 -20.80
N LYS A 149 29.73 -40.49 -20.65
CA LYS A 149 29.05 -41.68 -21.16
C LYS A 149 28.13 -41.26 -22.30
N SER A 150 28.49 -41.66 -23.51
CA SER A 150 27.63 -41.53 -24.68
C SER A 150 26.87 -42.82 -24.90
N SER A 151 25.56 -42.74 -25.10
CA SER A 151 24.78 -43.83 -25.71
C SER A 151 24.47 -43.40 -27.14
N ILE A 152 25.16 -44.03 -28.10
CA ILE A 152 24.65 -44.10 -29.47
C ILE A 152 23.53 -45.13 -29.47
#